data_AF-A0A0T2MKM0-F1
#
_entry.id   AF-A0A0T2MKM0-F1
#
_cell.length_a   1.000
_cell.length_b   1.000
_cell.length_c   1.000
_cell.angle_alpha   90.00
_cell.angle_beta   90.00
_cell.angle_gamma   90.00
#
_symmetry.space_group_name_H-M   'P 1'
#
loop_
_entity.id
_entity.type
_entity.pdbx_description
1 polymer ?
#
loop_
_entity_poly.entity_id
_entity_poly.type
_entity_poly.pdbx_seq_one_letter_code
_entity_poly.pdbx_strand_id
1 'polypeptide(L)'
;MAIAGMALVTFMVKAGGLLLANRLPRDGFAAAWLRHIPGAVLASLVAPALVTGSPAEAIAAAVTALVYVITRSLLPAMAAGVLVVYLARLWLVG
;
A
#
# COMPACT_ATOMS: atom_id res chain seq x y z
N MET A 1 24.87 -8.37 8.26
CA MET A 1 24.27 -9.71 7.99
C MET A 1 22.74 -9.70 8.00
N ALA A 2 22.06 -9.08 8.97
CA ALA A 2 20.59 -9.03 9.01
C ALA A 2 19.91 -8.48 7.74
N ILE A 3 20.45 -7.40 7.16
CA ILE A 3 19.91 -6.80 5.92
C ILE A 3 19.99 -7.77 4.74
N ALA A 4 21.12 -8.47 4.58
CA ALA A 4 21.28 -9.48 3.54
C ALA A 4 20.31 -10.66 3.73
N GLY A 5 20.08 -11.08 4.98
CA GLY A 5 19.08 -12.09 5.31
C GLY A 5 17.65 -11.65 4.96
N MET A 6 17.25 -10.43 5.34
CA MET A 6 15.93 -9.88 5.00
C MET A 6 15.75 -9.73 3.50
N ALA A 7 16.79 -9.29 2.77
CA ALA A 7 16.76 -9.18 1.33
C ALA A 7 16.54 -10.54 0.66
N LEU A 8 17.26 -11.57 1.13
CA LEU A 8 17.13 -12.94 0.62
C LEU A 8 15.71 -13.48 0.84
N VAL A 9 15.17 -13.36 2.05
CA VAL A 9 13.82 -13.83 2.39
C VAL A 9 12.76 -13.09 1.57
N THR A 10 12.89 -11.76 1.45
CA THR A 10 11.97 -10.95 0.64
C THR A 10 11.98 -11.37 -0.82
N PHE A 11 13.17 -11.62 -1.37
CA PHE A 11 13.32 -12.09 -2.75
C PHE A 11 12.71 -13.48 -2.93
N MET A 12 12.94 -14.41 -1.99
CA MET A 12 12.37 -15.75 -2.02
C MET A 12 10.84 -15.73 -2.00
N VAL A 13 10.23 -14.90 -1.14
CA VAL A 13 8.77 -14.77 -1.06
C VAL A 13 8.19 -14.18 -2.36
N LYS A 14 8.79 -13.12 -2.90
CA LYS A 14 8.36 -12.52 -4.17
C LYS A 14 8.51 -13.49 -5.34
N ALA A 15 9.67 -14.14 -5.45
CA ALA A 15 9.96 -15.11 -6.50
C ALA A 15 9.03 -16.32 -6.40
N GLY A 16 8.85 -16.88 -5.20
CA GLY A 16 7.92 -17.98 -4.96
C GLY A 16 6.48 -17.63 -5.33
N GLY A 17 6.02 -16.42 -4.98
CA GLY A 17 4.72 -15.89 -5.38
C GLY A 17 4.58 -15.77 -6.90
N LEU A 18 5.60 -15.26 -7.61
CA LEU A 18 5.65 -15.17 -9.07
C LEU A 18 5.65 -16.53 -9.76
N LEU A 19 6.38 -17.52 -9.23
CA LEU A 19 6.34 -18.89 -9.74
C LEU A 19 4.96 -19.53 -9.55
N LEU A 20 4.34 -19.31 -8.40
CA LEU A 20 3.00 -19.81 -8.11
C LEU A 20 1.95 -19.09 -8.96
N ALA A 21 2.13 -17.79 -9.26
CA ALA A 21 1.28 -16.97 -10.13
C ALA A 21 1.00 -17.64 -11.48
N ASN A 22 1.99 -18.34 -12.04
CA ASN A 22 1.85 -19.06 -13.31
C ASN A 22 0.93 -20.30 -13.22
N ARG A 23 0.66 -20.81 -12.02
CA ARG A 23 -0.25 -21.94 -11.77
C ARG A 23 -1.65 -21.51 -11.31
N LEU A 24 -1.91 -20.22 -11.13
CA LEU A 24 -3.23 -19.76 -10.72
C LEU A 24 -4.25 -19.89 -11.87
N PRO A 25 -5.52 -20.23 -11.56
CA PRO A 25 -6.59 -20.23 -12.54
C PRO A 25 -6.70 -18.86 -13.22
N ARG A 26 -6.69 -18.85 -14.55
CA ARG A 26 -6.80 -17.61 -15.35
C ARG A 26 -8.25 -17.24 -15.66
N ASP A 27 -9.12 -18.25 -15.73
CA ASP A 27 -10.52 -18.13 -16.11
C ASP A 27 -11.46 -18.73 -15.05
N GLY A 28 -12.69 -18.23 -14.99
CA GLY A 28 -13.73 -18.69 -14.07
C GLY A 28 -13.86 -17.88 -12.77
N PHE A 29 -14.77 -18.32 -11.89
CA PHE A 29 -15.11 -17.63 -10.65
C PHE A 29 -13.90 -17.42 -9.71
N ALA A 30 -13.05 -18.44 -9.57
CA ALA A 30 -11.86 -18.37 -8.74
C ALA A 30 -10.90 -17.26 -9.21
N ALA A 31 -10.67 -17.14 -10.52
CA ALA A 31 -9.81 -16.10 -11.10
C ALA A 31 -10.37 -14.68 -10.86
N ALA A 32 -11.68 -14.50 -11.01
CA ALA A 32 -12.35 -13.25 -10.71
C ALA A 32 -12.20 -12.88 -9.22
N TRP A 33 -12.38 -13.84 -8.32
CA TRP A 33 -12.24 -13.63 -6.87
C TRP A 33 -10.80 -13.24 -6.51
N LEU A 34 -9.82 -13.98 -7.03
CA LEU A 34 -8.39 -13.73 -6.86
C LEU A 34 -7.94 -12.32 -7.30
N ARG A 35 -8.53 -11.77 -8.37
CA ARG A 35 -8.22 -10.40 -8.83
C ARG A 35 -8.67 -9.32 -7.83
N HIS A 36 -9.67 -9.60 -6.99
CA HIS A 36 -10.19 -8.64 -6.01
C HIS A 36 -9.49 -8.72 -4.64
N ILE A 37 -8.87 -9.86 -4.31
CA ILE A 37 -8.19 -10.07 -3.01
C ILE A 37 -7.15 -8.97 -2.71
N PRO A 38 -6.23 -8.60 -3.62
CA PRO A 38 -5.20 -7.61 -3.30
C PRO A 38 -5.79 -6.26 -2.91
N GLY A 39 -6.81 -5.80 -3.64
CA GLY A 39 -7.49 -4.54 -3.35
C GLY A 39 -8.25 -4.60 -2.02
N ALA A 40 -8.94 -5.71 -1.75
CA ALA A 40 -9.68 -5.89 -0.50
C ALA A 40 -8.74 -5.95 0.72
N VAL A 41 -7.59 -6.63 0.62
CA VAL A 41 -6.59 -6.71 1.69
C VAL A 41 -5.94 -5.33 1.92
N LEU A 42 -5.59 -4.61 0.86
CA LEU A 42 -5.07 -3.24 1.02
C LEU A 42 -6.11 -2.33 1.70
N ALA A 43 -7.37 -2.41 1.28
CA ALA A 43 -8.45 -1.65 1.89
C ALA A 43 -8.67 -2.01 3.37
N SER A 44 -8.61 -3.29 3.73
CA SER A 44 -8.79 -3.74 5.12
C SER A 44 -7.62 -3.38 6.03
N LEU A 45 -6.42 -3.16 5.48
CA LEU A 45 -5.27 -2.65 6.22
C LEU A 45 -5.30 -1.13 6.38
N VAL A 46 -5.74 -0.41 5.33
CA VAL A 46 -5.81 1.05 5.33
C VAL A 46 -6.97 1.55 6.18
N ALA A 47 -8.15 0.91 6.11
CA ALA A 47 -9.33 1.30 6.86
C ALA A 47 -9.08 1.49 8.38
N PRO A 48 -8.53 0.51 9.13
CA PRO A 48 -8.23 0.70 10.53
C PRO A 48 -7.14 1.75 10.75
N ALA A 49 -6.12 1.83 9.90
CA ALA A 49 -5.09 2.85 10.01
C ALA A 49 -5.66 4.28 9.94
N LEU A 50 -6.73 4.49 9.15
CA LEU A 50 -7.45 5.77 9.08
C LEU A 50 -8.32 6.04 10.31
N VAL A 51 -8.90 4.99 10.91
CA VAL A 51 -9.82 5.10 12.06
C VAL A 51 -9.06 5.24 13.38
N THR A 52 -7.97 4.49 13.55
CA THR A 52 -7.13 4.54 14.77
C THR A 52 -6.05 5.61 14.68
N GLY A 53 -5.82 6.15 13.48
CA GLY A 53 -4.84 7.21 13.25
C GLY A 53 -5.26 8.55 13.83
N SER A 54 -4.34 9.50 13.86
CA SER A 54 -4.65 10.87 14.29
C SER A 54 -5.52 11.58 13.24
N PRO A 55 -6.27 12.64 13.61
CA PRO A 55 -7.01 13.45 12.63
C PRO A 55 -6.14 13.97 11.48
N ALA A 56 -4.85 14.20 11.73
CA ALA A 56 -3.92 14.64 10.71
C ALA A 56 -3.48 13.50 9.76
N GLU A 57 -3.47 12.25 10.20
CA GLU A 57 -3.27 11.09 9.31
C GLU A 57 -4.47 10.91 8.36
N ALA A 58 -5.70 11.16 8.83
CA ALA A 58 -6.89 11.17 7.97
C ALA A 58 -6.84 12.29 6.91
N ILE A 59 -6.43 13.50 7.28
CA ILE A 59 -6.22 14.61 6.34
C ILE A 59 -5.12 14.26 5.33
N ALA A 60 -4.01 13.68 5.78
CA ALA A 60 -2.92 13.27 4.92
C ALA A 60 -3.35 12.22 3.89
N ALA A 61 -4.16 11.24 4.31
CA ALA A 61 -4.72 10.25 3.42
C ALA A 61 -5.65 10.87 2.37
N ALA A 62 -6.50 11.82 2.75
CA ALA A 62 -7.38 12.53 1.83
C ALA A 62 -6.59 13.34 0.77
N VAL A 63 -5.53 14.05 1.20
CA VAL A 63 -4.66 14.78 0.26
C VAL A 63 -3.92 13.82 -0.67
N THR A 64 -3.41 12.70 -0.14
CA THR A 64 -2.74 11.67 -0.95
C THR A 64 -3.67 11.11 -2.02
N ALA A 65 -4.93 10.80 -1.65
CA ALA A 65 -5.94 10.32 -2.58
C ALA A 65 -6.26 11.36 -3.66
N LEU A 66 -6.38 12.64 -3.28
CA LEU A 66 -6.65 13.73 -4.22
C LEU A 66 -5.50 13.90 -5.24
N VAL A 67 -4.25 13.92 -4.77
CA VAL A 67 -3.06 14.03 -5.64
C VAL A 67 -2.95 12.82 -6.56
N TYR A 68 -3.23 11.62 -6.04
CA TYR A 68 -3.23 10.41 -6.87
C TYR A 68 -4.25 10.48 -8.01
N VAL A 69 -5.47 10.94 -7.74
CA VAL A 69 -6.54 11.07 -8.75
C VAL A 69 -6.17 12.10 -9.82
N ILE A 70 -5.54 13.22 -9.43
CA ILE A 70 -5.18 14.30 -10.35
C ILE A 70 -3.95 13.92 -11.20
N THR A 71 -2.89 13.41 -10.57
CA THR A 71 -1.62 13.18 -11.27
C THR A 71 -1.58 11.85 -12.02
N ARG A 72 -2.46 10.90 -11.69
CA ARG A 72 -2.46 9.51 -12.21
C ARG A 72 -1.09 8.82 -12.18
N SER A 73 -0.16 9.34 -11.37
CA SER A 73 1.24 8.96 -11.33
C SER A 73 1.63 8.64 -9.89
N LEU A 74 2.21 7.46 -9.69
CA LEU A 74 2.50 6.94 -8.34
C LEU A 74 3.55 7.77 -7.60
N LEU A 75 4.61 8.20 -8.29
CA LEU A 75 5.71 8.96 -7.71
C LEU A 75 5.26 10.27 -7.03
N PRO A 76 4.55 11.19 -7.73
CA PRO A 76 4.11 12.44 -7.12
C PRO A 76 3.05 12.23 -6.04
N ALA A 77 2.20 11.20 -6.16
CA ALA A 77 1.25 10.85 -5.11
C ALA A 77 1.95 10.40 -3.83
N MET A 78 2.98 9.54 -3.95
CA MET A 78 3.78 9.11 -2.79
C MET A 78 4.55 10.28 -2.17
N ALA A 79 5.18 11.12 -2.99
CA ALA A 79 5.91 12.29 -2.51
C ALA A 79 4.98 13.23 -1.73
N ALA A 80 3.82 13.58 -2.29
CA ALA A 80 2.86 14.45 -1.63
C ALA A 80 2.32 13.84 -0.33
N GLY A 81 1.95 12.55 -0.34
CA GLY A 81 1.44 11.89 0.87
C GLY A 81 2.46 11.84 2.01
N VAL A 82 3.72 11.47 1.71
CA VAL A 82 4.80 11.48 2.71
C VAL A 82 5.03 12.88 3.26
N LEU A 83 5.04 13.90 2.40
CA LEU A 83 5.28 15.29 2.80
C LEU A 83 4.16 15.81 3.70
N VAL A 84 2.90 15.46 3.41
CA VAL A 84 1.75 15.84 4.23
C VAL A 84 1.78 15.12 5.58
N VAL A 85 2.07 13.81 5.63
CA VAL A 85 2.24 13.09 6.90
C VAL A 85 3.38 13.67 7.73
N TYR A 86 4.50 14.01 7.09
CA TYR A 86 5.64 14.62 7.76
C TYR A 86 5.29 15.96 8.41
N LEU A 87 4.63 16.86 7.65
CA LEU A 87 4.19 18.16 8.16
C LEU A 87 3.13 18.00 9.27
N ALA A 88 2.16 17.10 9.07
CA ALA A 88 1.14 16.77 10.07
C ALA A 88 1.75 16.30 11.39
N ARG A 89 2.76 15.44 11.33
CA ARG A 89 3.44 14.90 12.51
C ARG A 89 4.30 15.96 13.20
N LEU A 90 4.93 16.85 12.44
CA LEU A 90 5.68 18.00 12.98
C LEU A 90 4.77 18.97 13.76
N TRP A 91 3.56 19.24 13.25
CA TRP A 91 2.60 20.14 13.87
C TRP A 91 1.88 19.56 15.10
N LEU A 92 1.72 18.23 15.18
CA LEU A 92 1.04 17.56 16.31
C LEU A 92 1.97 17.19 17.47
N VAL A 93 3.28 17.07 17.22
CA VAL A 93 4.28 16.69 18.23
C VAL A 93 5.06 17.91 18.75
N GLY A 94 5.00 19.03 18.04
CA GLY A 94 5.61 20.32 18.44
C GLY A 94 4.77 21.14 19.42
#